data_AF-A0A949XE36-F1
#
_entry.id   AF-A0A949XE36-F1
#
_cell.length_a   1.000
_cell.length_b   1.000
_cell.length_c   1.000
_cell.angle_alpha   90.00
_cell.angle_beta   90.00
_cell.angle_gamma   90.00
#
_symmetry.space_group_name_H-M   'P 1'
#
loop_
_entity.id
_entity.type
_entity.pdbx_description
1 polymer ?
#
loop_
_entity_poly.entity_id
_entity_poly.type
_entity_poly.pdbx_seq_one_letter_code
_entity_poly.pdbx_strand_id
1 'polypeptide(L)'
;MSKTALYALLALTMTALFVLTHYTLNESASEPVGLYRTTGEPISRDRLVLLRNPLKRLVGMPGDTICTTPEGSYINGKLIPNSGIPAGSPYQHYPFGTFKLQPDQYWTLGNHALSYDSRYEGPIPGSLIASTVNPVWTR
;
A
#
# COMPACT_ATOMS: atom_id res chain seq x y z
N MET A 1 -9.20 -47.69 20.40
CA MET A 1 -9.49 -46.29 20.76
C MET A 1 -10.93 -46.20 21.30
N SER A 2 -11.19 -45.39 22.33
CA SER A 2 -12.57 -45.16 22.79
C SER A 2 -13.34 -44.26 21.81
N LYS A 3 -14.68 -44.31 21.85
CA LYS A 3 -15.51 -43.39 21.05
C LYS A 3 -15.28 -41.92 21.43
N THR A 4 -14.98 -41.62 22.69
CA THR A 4 -14.65 -40.26 23.16
C THR A 4 -13.36 -39.72 22.53
N ALA A 5 -12.31 -40.53 22.49
CA ALA A 5 -11.05 -40.17 21.85
C ALA A 5 -11.24 -40.02 20.33
N LEU A 6 -12.06 -40.88 19.71
CA LEU A 6 -12.46 -40.74 18.31
C LEU A 6 -13.19 -39.41 18.05
N TYR A 7 -14.05 -38.92 18.95
CA TYR A 7 -14.82 -37.68 18.75
C TYR A 7 -14.07 -36.38 19.06
N ALA A 8 -13.29 -36.32 20.15
CA ALA A 8 -12.53 -35.12 20.48
C ALA A 8 -11.48 -34.81 19.39
N LEU A 9 -10.87 -35.88 18.85
CA LEU A 9 -9.99 -35.82 17.69
C LEU A 9 -10.70 -35.19 16.47
N LEU A 10 -11.93 -35.63 16.17
CA LEU A 10 -12.70 -35.13 15.02
C LEU A 10 -13.11 -33.64 15.12
N ALA A 11 -13.43 -33.13 16.31
CA ALA A 11 -13.85 -31.73 16.47
C ALA A 11 -12.69 -30.74 16.32
N LEU A 12 -11.51 -31.08 16.85
CA LEU A 12 -10.33 -30.21 16.80
C LEU A 12 -9.79 -30.07 15.37
N THR A 13 -9.87 -31.15 14.58
CA THR A 13 -9.59 -31.15 13.15
C THR A 13 -10.51 -30.19 12.37
N MET A 14 -11.78 -30.03 12.77
CA MET A 14 -12.72 -29.11 12.09
C MET A 14 -12.39 -27.61 12.32
N THR A 15 -11.98 -27.22 13.52
CA THR A 15 -11.67 -25.80 13.83
C THR A 15 -10.41 -25.31 13.12
N ALA A 16 -9.34 -26.13 13.09
CA ALA A 16 -8.11 -25.78 12.38
C ALA A 16 -8.36 -25.61 10.86
N LEU A 17 -9.20 -26.48 10.28
CA LEU A 17 -9.61 -26.38 8.89
C LEU A 17 -10.41 -25.10 8.58
N PHE A 18 -11.21 -24.57 9.52
CA PHE A 18 -11.90 -23.27 9.37
C PHE A 18 -10.95 -22.06 9.44
N VAL A 19 -9.75 -22.22 10.01
CA VAL A 19 -8.77 -21.13 10.12
C VAL A 19 -7.83 -21.10 8.91
N LEU A 20 -7.20 -22.20 8.52
CA LEU A 20 -6.13 -22.11 7.49
C LEU A 20 -6.65 -22.02 6.04
N THR A 21 -7.85 -22.52 5.76
CA THR A 21 -8.49 -22.43 4.41
C THR A 21 -9.09 -21.06 4.11
N HIS A 22 -8.98 -20.18 5.10
CA HIS A 22 -9.82 -19.02 5.29
C HIS A 22 -9.08 -17.98 6.13
N TYR A 23 -7.76 -18.06 6.29
CA TYR A 23 -6.85 -17.06 6.86
C TYR A 23 -5.40 -17.36 6.32
N THR A 24 -4.66 -16.41 5.73
CA THR A 24 -3.30 -16.51 5.12
C THR A 24 -2.25 -15.68 5.84
N LEU A 25 -1.08 -16.25 6.15
CA LEU A 25 0.02 -15.48 6.73
C LEU A 25 0.75 -14.67 5.64
N ASN A 26 1.61 -13.79 6.11
CA ASN A 26 1.91 -12.51 5.51
C ASN A 26 2.95 -11.87 6.45
N GLU A 27 3.96 -11.08 6.02
CA GLU A 27 5.20 -10.85 6.82
C GLU A 27 5.80 -9.40 6.83
N SER A 28 5.09 -8.43 6.27
CA SER A 28 5.45 -7.01 6.00
C SER A 28 6.61 -6.77 5.01
N ALA A 29 6.76 -5.59 4.40
CA ALA A 29 5.74 -4.54 4.23
C ALA A 29 4.98 -4.67 2.90
N SER A 30 5.47 -5.51 1.98
CA SER A 30 4.79 -5.80 0.70
C SER A 30 3.37 -6.33 0.93
N GLU A 31 3.17 -7.08 2.03
CA GLU A 31 1.94 -7.07 2.85
C GLU A 31 2.25 -7.59 4.30
N PRO A 32 1.54 -7.19 5.41
CA PRO A 32 1.96 -7.32 6.85
C PRO A 32 1.88 -8.66 7.63
N VAL A 33 2.82 -8.84 8.60
CA VAL A 33 2.93 -9.93 9.63
C VAL A 33 1.58 -10.39 10.25
N GLY A 34 1.06 -11.58 9.89
CA GLY A 34 -0.18 -12.16 10.49
C GLY A 34 -1.18 -12.83 9.50
N LEU A 35 -2.28 -13.47 9.98
CA LEU A 35 -3.16 -14.41 9.23
C LEU A 35 -4.50 -13.78 8.68
N TYR A 36 -4.85 -13.90 7.38
CA TYR A 36 -5.86 -13.11 6.60
C TYR A 36 -6.87 -13.89 5.70
N ARG A 37 -8.20 -13.71 5.76
CA ARG A 37 -9.15 -14.61 5.05
C ARG A 37 -9.03 -14.67 3.51
N THR A 38 -8.68 -15.85 2.99
CA THR A 38 -8.63 -16.17 1.56
C THR A 38 -10.01 -16.57 1.02
N THR A 39 -10.31 -16.19 -0.23
CA THR A 39 -11.67 -16.18 -0.81
C THR A 39 -11.71 -16.63 -2.28
N GLY A 40 -12.91 -16.90 -2.80
CA GLY A 40 -13.16 -17.43 -4.15
C GLY A 40 -13.74 -16.45 -5.18
N GLU A 41 -14.00 -15.19 -4.82
CA GLU A 41 -14.75 -14.24 -5.67
C GLU A 41 -13.92 -13.66 -6.84
N PRO A 42 -14.55 -13.15 -7.93
CA PRO A 42 -13.84 -12.83 -9.17
C PRO A 42 -12.63 -11.89 -9.00
N ILE A 43 -11.60 -12.07 -9.84
CA ILE A 43 -10.51 -11.09 -9.97
C ILE A 43 -11.04 -9.90 -10.78
N SER A 44 -11.84 -9.06 -10.13
CA SER A 44 -11.51 -7.64 -10.13
C SER A 44 -10.03 -7.50 -9.74
N ARG A 45 -9.25 -6.74 -10.54
CA ARG A 45 -7.82 -6.43 -10.35
C ARG A 45 -7.42 -6.51 -8.89
N ASP A 46 -6.37 -7.28 -8.59
CA ASP A 46 -5.71 -7.32 -7.28
C ASP A 46 -6.69 -7.05 -6.13
N ARG A 47 -7.62 -8.00 -5.87
CA ARG A 47 -8.12 -8.23 -4.49
C ARG A 47 -6.92 -8.15 -3.51
N LEU A 48 -7.12 -8.25 -2.20
CA LEU A 48 -6.10 -9.03 -1.47
C LEU A 48 -6.24 -10.52 -1.86
N VAL A 49 -5.60 -11.17 -2.85
CA VAL A 49 -4.31 -10.90 -3.57
C VAL A 49 -3.43 -9.88 -2.88
N LEU A 50 -3.11 -10.20 -1.62
CA LEU A 50 -1.73 -10.20 -1.15
C LEU A 50 -0.80 -9.14 -1.79
N LEU A 51 -1.24 -7.88 -1.77
CA LEU A 51 -0.65 -6.61 -2.22
C LEU A 51 -1.62 -5.48 -1.77
N ARG A 52 -1.24 -4.62 -0.82
CA ARG A 52 -1.91 -3.32 -0.59
C ARG A 52 -0.87 -2.21 -0.53
N ASN A 53 -1.20 -1.07 -1.13
CA ASN A 53 -0.40 0.12 -0.95
C ASN A 53 -0.50 0.64 0.50
N PRO A 54 0.63 0.96 1.16
CA PRO A 54 0.63 1.58 2.47
C PRO A 54 0.04 2.99 2.43
N LEU A 55 -0.53 3.46 3.54
CA LEU A 55 -1.21 4.76 3.63
C LEU A 55 -0.28 5.93 3.24
N LYS A 56 -0.67 6.69 2.19
CA LYS A 56 0.00 7.91 1.71
C LYS A 56 -0.91 9.14 1.80
N ARG A 57 -0.33 10.34 1.61
CA ARG A 57 -1.07 11.59 1.38
C ARG A 57 -1.08 11.91 -0.12
N LEU A 58 -2.25 12.12 -0.70
CA LEU A 58 -2.39 12.68 -2.04
C LEU A 58 -2.06 14.18 -1.98
N VAL A 59 -1.15 14.64 -2.85
CA VAL A 59 -0.66 16.03 -2.87
C VAL A 59 -0.79 16.74 -4.22
N GLY A 60 -0.95 16.00 -5.32
CA GLY A 60 -1.14 16.55 -6.67
C GLY A 60 -2.25 15.82 -7.43
N MET A 61 -3.03 16.58 -8.20
CA MET A 61 -4.21 16.17 -8.95
C MET A 61 -4.04 16.41 -10.46
N PRO A 62 -4.85 15.78 -11.34
CA PRO A 62 -4.86 16.06 -12.76
C PRO A 62 -4.95 17.56 -13.07
N GLY A 63 -4.04 18.05 -13.92
CA GLY A 63 -3.91 19.46 -14.25
C GLY A 63 -2.89 20.23 -13.40
N ASP A 64 -2.47 19.73 -12.24
CA ASP A 64 -1.41 20.34 -11.45
C ASP A 64 -0.05 20.24 -12.16
N THR A 65 0.80 21.23 -11.92
CA THR A 65 2.20 21.24 -12.35
C THR A 65 3.08 20.70 -11.22
N ILE A 66 3.76 19.59 -11.48
CA ILE A 66 4.73 18.98 -10.57
C ILE A 66 6.13 19.38 -11.02
N CYS A 67 6.99 19.76 -10.10
CA CYS A 67 8.42 19.85 -10.33
C CYS A 67 9.13 18.94 -9.32
N THR A 68 9.96 18.03 -9.80
CA THR A 68 10.76 17.11 -8.98
C THR A 68 12.23 17.53 -9.00
N THR A 69 12.83 17.74 -7.83
CA THR A 69 14.23 18.13 -7.64
C THR A 69 14.86 17.28 -6.52
N PRO A 70 16.18 17.34 -6.29
CA PRO A 70 16.81 16.73 -5.11
C PRO A 70 16.24 17.24 -3.77
N GLU A 71 15.77 18.50 -3.72
CA GLU A 71 15.15 19.11 -2.53
C GLU A 71 13.76 18.52 -2.27
N GLY A 72 12.99 18.21 -3.33
CA GLY A 72 11.73 17.50 -3.22
C GLY A 72 10.76 17.71 -4.39
N SER A 73 9.49 17.42 -4.13
CA SER A 73 8.36 17.65 -5.04
C SER A 73 7.69 18.99 -4.76
N TYR A 74 7.51 19.81 -5.79
CA TYR A 74 6.71 21.03 -5.78
C TYR A 74 5.40 20.77 -6.51
N ILE A 75 4.26 21.23 -5.95
CA ILE A 75 2.94 21.18 -6.60
C ILE A 75 2.50 22.62 -6.85
N ASN A 76 2.25 22.98 -8.11
CA ASN A 76 1.92 24.33 -8.55
C ASN A 76 2.89 25.40 -7.98
N GLY A 77 4.19 25.08 -7.97
CA GLY A 77 5.26 25.93 -7.45
C GLY A 77 5.49 25.89 -5.92
N LYS A 78 4.68 25.13 -5.17
CA LYS A 78 4.81 25.01 -3.70
C LYS A 78 5.48 23.69 -3.30
N LEU A 79 6.63 23.77 -2.62
CA LEU A 79 7.35 22.60 -2.09
C LEU A 79 6.49 21.83 -1.07
N ILE A 80 6.49 20.51 -1.17
CA ILE A 80 5.96 19.62 -0.13
C ILE A 80 7.09 19.26 0.86
N PRO A 81 6.93 19.51 2.18
CA PRO A 81 7.94 19.14 3.17
C PRO A 81 8.25 17.64 3.19
N ASN A 82 9.48 17.27 3.58
CA ASN A 82 9.97 15.88 3.71
C ASN A 82 9.89 15.04 2.41
N SER A 83 9.76 15.68 1.25
CA SER A 83 9.61 15.04 -0.06
C SER A 83 10.89 14.93 -0.89
N GLY A 84 12.02 15.39 -0.35
CA GLY A 84 13.35 15.09 -0.90
C GLY A 84 13.65 13.59 -0.86
N ILE A 85 14.56 13.17 -1.73
CA ILE A 85 15.11 11.80 -1.75
C ILE A 85 16.37 11.81 -0.87
N PRO A 86 16.47 10.94 0.16
CA PRO A 86 17.65 10.88 1.01
C PRO A 86 18.94 10.64 0.21
N ALA A 87 20.01 11.33 0.57
CA ALA A 87 21.34 11.07 0.01
C ALA A 87 21.73 9.60 0.28
N GLY A 88 22.12 8.89 -0.77
CA GLY A 88 22.42 7.46 -0.69
C GLY A 88 21.19 6.54 -0.67
N SER A 89 19.99 7.02 -1.00
CA SER A 89 18.84 6.13 -1.23
C SER A 89 19.18 5.09 -2.32
N PRO A 90 18.98 3.79 -2.08
CA PRO A 90 19.34 2.73 -3.02
C PRO A 90 18.33 2.56 -4.16
N TYR A 91 17.17 3.23 -4.07
CA TYR A 91 16.09 3.10 -5.03
C TYR A 91 16.20 4.15 -6.13
N GLN A 92 15.99 3.72 -7.38
CA GLN A 92 15.87 4.64 -8.52
C GLN A 92 14.69 5.60 -8.28
N HIS A 93 14.97 6.90 -8.33
CA HIS A 93 13.95 7.93 -8.23
C HIS A 93 13.26 8.18 -9.58
N TYR A 94 12.04 8.72 -9.52
CA TYR A 94 11.38 9.26 -10.70
C TYR A 94 12.19 10.44 -11.27
N PRO A 95 12.26 10.65 -12.60
CA PRO A 95 13.09 11.70 -13.18
C PRO A 95 12.85 13.10 -12.58
N PHE A 96 13.93 13.86 -12.46
CA PHE A 96 13.85 15.29 -12.11
C PHE A 96 13.40 16.09 -13.32
N GLY A 97 12.52 17.06 -13.10
CA GLY A 97 11.98 17.94 -14.13
C GLY A 97 10.59 18.47 -13.80
N THR A 98 10.02 19.23 -14.72
CA THR A 98 8.66 19.80 -14.59
C THR A 98 7.70 19.09 -15.53
N PHE A 99 6.56 18.63 -15.02
CA PHE A 99 5.53 17.95 -15.79
C PHE A 99 4.14 18.32 -15.27
N LYS A 100 3.16 18.38 -16.18
CA LYS A 100 1.75 18.59 -15.83
C LYS A 100 1.07 17.23 -15.70
N LEU A 101 0.40 16.98 -14.59
CA LEU A 101 -0.33 15.72 -14.39
C LEU A 101 -1.45 15.61 -15.42
N GLN A 102 -1.49 14.47 -16.10
CA GLN A 102 -2.51 14.14 -17.09
C GLN A 102 -3.84 13.74 -16.40
N PRO A 103 -4.95 13.63 -17.15
CA PRO A 103 -6.14 12.93 -16.64
C PRO A 103 -5.80 11.57 -16.05
N ASP A 104 -6.46 11.22 -14.93
CA ASP A 104 -6.21 10.03 -14.10
C ASP A 104 -4.78 9.91 -13.51
N GLN A 105 -3.96 10.95 -13.49
CA GLN A 105 -2.67 10.94 -12.79
C GLN A 105 -2.70 11.70 -11.46
N TYR A 106 -2.19 11.06 -10.41
CA TYR A 106 -2.14 11.61 -9.05
C TYR A 106 -0.74 11.48 -8.45
N TRP A 107 -0.31 12.47 -7.67
CA TRP A 107 0.98 12.46 -6.97
C TRP A 107 0.76 12.22 -5.48
N THR A 108 1.44 11.23 -4.88
CA THR A 108 1.30 10.88 -3.47
C THR A 108 2.63 10.81 -2.73
N LEU A 109 2.64 11.18 -1.45
CA LEU A 109 3.83 11.24 -0.62
C LEU A 109 3.53 10.79 0.82
N GLY A 110 4.48 10.13 1.46
CA GLY A 110 4.50 9.90 2.91
C GLY A 110 5.20 11.04 3.65
N ASN A 111 4.78 11.33 4.89
CA ASN A 111 5.36 12.41 5.71
C ASN A 111 6.78 12.11 6.26
N HIS A 112 7.34 10.94 5.94
CA HIS A 112 8.66 10.48 6.38
C HIS A 112 9.64 10.44 5.19
N ALA A 113 10.90 10.83 5.43
CA ALA A 113 11.94 10.91 4.40
C ALA A 113 12.26 9.56 3.73
N LEU A 114 12.06 8.44 4.44
CA LEU A 114 12.26 7.08 3.92
C LEU A 114 11.01 6.45 3.27
N SER A 115 9.91 7.19 3.07
CA SER A 115 8.72 6.61 2.46
C SER A 115 8.94 6.36 0.96
N TYR A 116 8.65 5.14 0.52
CA TYR A 116 8.57 4.77 -0.90
C TYR A 116 7.19 5.18 -1.44
N ASP A 117 7.16 6.13 -2.38
CA ASP A 117 5.97 6.81 -2.92
C ASP A 117 6.33 7.50 -4.25
N SER A 118 5.58 8.51 -4.72
CA SER A 118 5.78 9.16 -6.03
C SER A 118 7.18 9.74 -6.27
N ARG A 119 8.02 9.92 -5.23
CA ARG A 119 9.47 10.13 -5.37
C ARG A 119 10.17 9.10 -6.25
N TYR A 120 9.69 7.86 -6.23
CA TYR A 120 10.27 6.69 -6.89
C TYR A 120 9.36 6.14 -7.98
N GLU A 121 8.07 5.98 -7.69
CA GLU A 121 7.09 5.38 -8.62
C GLU A 121 6.48 6.38 -9.62
N GLY A 122 6.60 7.69 -9.37
CA GLY A 122 5.99 8.73 -10.19
C GLY A 122 4.48 8.88 -9.97
N PRO A 123 3.71 9.28 -11.01
CA PRO A 123 2.28 9.48 -10.88
C PRO A 123 1.54 8.14 -10.85
N ILE A 124 0.68 7.93 -9.86
CA ILE A 124 -0.18 6.73 -9.76
C ILE A 124 -1.53 6.97 -10.46
N PRO A 125 -2.15 5.92 -11.05
CA PRO A 125 -3.51 6.01 -11.56
C PRO A 125 -4.54 5.98 -10.42
N GLY A 126 -5.69 6.63 -10.60
CA GLY A 126 -6.77 6.65 -9.60
C GLY A 126 -7.26 5.25 -9.22
N SER A 127 -7.11 4.28 -10.13
CA SER A 127 -7.42 2.87 -9.94
C SER A 127 -6.51 2.10 -8.95
N LEU A 128 -5.50 2.72 -8.33
CA LEU A 128 -4.77 2.19 -7.18
C LEU A 128 -5.25 2.76 -5.82
N ILE A 129 -6.20 3.70 -5.83
CA ILE A 129 -6.71 4.35 -4.61
C ILE A 129 -7.92 3.56 -4.09
N ALA A 130 -7.69 2.70 -3.08
CA ALA A 130 -8.74 1.81 -2.57
C ALA A 130 -9.84 2.52 -1.75
N SER A 131 -9.48 3.54 -0.96
CA SER A 131 -10.43 4.41 -0.21
C SER A 131 -9.68 5.62 0.37
N THR A 132 -10.40 6.70 0.68
CA THR A 132 -9.96 7.66 1.70
C THR A 132 -10.10 7.05 3.10
N VAL A 133 -9.25 7.43 4.04
CA VAL A 133 -9.25 6.90 5.42
C VAL A 133 -9.03 8.02 6.44
N ASN A 134 -9.81 7.99 7.53
CA ASN A 134 -9.62 8.86 8.68
C ASN A 134 -8.96 8.06 9.82
N PRO A 135 -7.86 8.53 10.42
CA PRO A 135 -7.21 7.82 11.52
C PRO A 135 -8.11 7.82 12.76
N VAL A 136 -8.50 6.64 13.23
CA VAL A 136 -9.26 6.48 14.50
C VAL A 136 -8.34 6.64 15.71
N TRP A 137 -7.08 6.22 15.57
CA TRP A 137 -6.01 6.45 16.56
C TRP A 137 -4.65 6.42 15.84
N THR A 138 -3.83 7.45 16.08
CA THR A 138 -2.44 7.55 15.63
C THR A 138 -1.59 8.13 16.76
N ARG A 139 -0.37 7.62 16.90
CA ARG A 139 0.63 7.99 17.91
C ARG A 139 1.72 8.89 17.33
#